data_AF-A0A6P6JH28-F1
#
_entry.id   AF-A0A6P6JH28-F1
#
_cell.length_a   1.000
_cell.length_b   1.000
_cell.length_c   1.000
_cell.angle_alpha   90.00
_cell.angle_beta   90.00
_cell.angle_gamma   90.00
#
_symmetry.space_group_name_H-M   'P 1'
#
loop_
_entity.id
_entity.type
_entity.pdbx_description
1 polymer ?
#
loop_
_entity_poly.entity_id
_entity_poly.type
_entity_poly.pdbx_seq_one_letter_code
_entity_poly.pdbx_strand_id
1 'polypeptide(L)'
;MRIHVLGNCPSPSVAIYGLKRSAIEGERESSSDAREFIECHCYVDDGLKLFSSTDEAIDILFRAQKMLAQCNIRLHKVSSNCPIITNAFPSEDLATDMQGLDLGQTTPPMERSLGLGWDLSTDLFKFQVTVNQKPFTKRGVLSVINNVFDSLGFAVPVIVEGRDILRDISTDICEWDTKLPKDKLQQWQQWKDSLKYLQQLEIPRMYTSIPLSAALTKEIHVFCDASTKAVGAVAYLKLTDRDGHSEVGFLLGKARLSPKPDITIPRLELCTAVLAVGWLSPGGARHCSRTGELLHRLQSSAGLHL
;
A
#
# COMPACT_ATOMS: atom_id res chain seq x y z
N MET A 1 6.86 -32.12 12.45
CA MET A 1 7.19 -30.68 12.30
C MET A 1 6.16 -29.88 13.10
N ARG A 2 6.55 -29.14 14.15
CA ARG A 2 5.65 -28.36 15.04
C ARG A 2 5.82 -26.84 14.83
N ILE A 3 6.07 -26.41 13.60
CA ILE A 3 6.24 -24.99 13.27
C ILE A 3 5.18 -24.57 12.27
N HIS A 4 4.76 -23.31 12.35
CA HIS A 4 3.82 -22.74 11.40
C HIS A 4 4.44 -22.75 9.99
N VAL A 5 3.69 -23.25 9.00
CA VAL A 5 4.20 -23.39 7.63
C VAL A 5 4.05 -22.06 6.91
N LEU A 6 5.16 -21.39 6.60
CA LEU A 6 5.15 -20.19 5.76
C LEU A 6 4.86 -20.58 4.30
N GLY A 7 4.08 -19.74 3.60
CA GLY A 7 3.76 -19.94 2.17
C GLY A 7 2.52 -20.80 1.88
N ASN A 8 1.81 -21.32 2.89
CA ASN A 8 0.53 -21.98 2.69
C ASN A 8 -0.63 -20.94 2.71
N CYS A 9 -1.69 -21.19 1.95
CA CYS A 9 -2.83 -20.28 1.80
C CYS A 9 -3.51 -19.85 3.12
N PRO A 10 -3.77 -20.73 4.11
CA PRO A 10 -4.38 -20.33 5.38
C PRO A 10 -3.37 -19.70 6.36
N SER A 11 -2.07 -19.71 6.07
CA SER A 11 -1.04 -19.30 7.01
C SER A 11 -1.21 -17.87 7.53
N PRO A 12 -1.46 -16.86 6.68
CA PRO A 12 -1.71 -15.50 7.16
C PRO A 12 -2.93 -15.41 8.09
N SER A 13 -4.00 -16.16 7.80
CA SER A 13 -5.23 -16.19 8.60
C SER A 13 -5.00 -16.85 9.97
N VAL A 14 -4.17 -17.89 10.03
CA VAL A 14 -3.82 -18.56 11.28
C VAL A 14 -2.88 -17.68 12.11
N ALA A 15 -1.90 -17.03 11.48
CA ALA A 15 -0.98 -16.11 12.14
C ALA A 15 -1.72 -14.93 12.78
N ILE A 16 -2.58 -14.24 12.02
CA ILE A 16 -3.36 -13.11 12.55
C ILE A 16 -4.34 -13.55 13.63
N TYR A 17 -4.93 -14.76 13.52
CA TYR A 17 -5.78 -15.30 14.59
C TYR A 17 -4.98 -15.54 15.87
N GLY A 18 -3.79 -16.14 15.77
CA GLY A 18 -2.90 -16.37 16.90
C GLY A 18 -2.46 -15.05 17.57
N LEU A 19 -2.12 -14.05 16.78
CA LEU A 19 -1.76 -12.71 17.26
C LEU A 19 -2.92 -12.07 18.04
N LYS A 20 -4.13 -12.04 17.45
CA LYS A 20 -5.32 -11.50 18.11
C LYS A 20 -5.70 -12.28 19.37
N ARG A 21 -5.59 -13.61 19.33
CA ARG A 21 -5.86 -14.46 20.50
C ARG A 21 -4.88 -14.18 21.64
N SER A 22 -3.62 -13.92 21.31
CA SER A 22 -2.58 -13.57 22.30
C SER A 22 -2.88 -12.22 22.96
N ALA A 23 -3.35 -11.23 22.18
CA ALA A 23 -3.80 -9.95 22.74
C ALA A 23 -4.99 -10.10 23.70
N ILE A 24 -5.95 -10.98 23.39
CA ILE A 24 -7.10 -11.26 24.28
C ILE A 24 -6.64 -11.89 25.60
N GLU A 25 -5.70 -12.83 25.57
CA GLU A 25 -5.24 -13.47 26.81
C GLU A 25 -4.41 -12.51 27.68
N GLY A 26 -3.62 -11.61 27.06
CA GLY A 26 -2.81 -10.62 27.78
C GLY A 26 -3.56 -9.37 28.26
N GLU A 27 -4.82 -9.18 27.85
CA GLU A 27 -5.69 -8.09 28.29
C GLU A 27 -6.04 -8.17 29.79
N ARG A 28 -5.91 -9.34 30.44
CA ARG A 28 -6.18 -9.46 31.88
C ARG A 28 -5.34 -8.52 32.76
N GLU A 29 -4.23 -8.01 32.22
CA GLU A 29 -3.32 -7.06 32.90
C GLU A 29 -3.16 -5.70 32.19
N SER A 30 -3.74 -5.50 30.99
CA SER A 30 -3.42 -4.38 30.08
C SER A 30 -4.67 -3.65 29.59
N SER A 31 -4.60 -2.33 29.39
CA SER A 31 -5.74 -1.49 28.97
C SER A 31 -6.24 -1.75 27.54
N SER A 32 -7.50 -1.40 27.27
CA SER A 32 -8.25 -1.76 26.04
C SER A 32 -7.66 -1.24 24.73
N ASP A 33 -6.87 -0.17 24.78
CA ASP A 33 -6.30 0.55 23.63
C ASP A 33 -5.06 -0.14 23.02
N ALA A 34 -4.25 -0.85 23.82
CA ALA A 34 -3.16 -1.69 23.28
C ALA A 34 -3.71 -2.95 22.60
N ARG A 35 -4.81 -3.50 23.12
CA ARG A 35 -5.54 -4.58 22.45
C ARG A 35 -6.16 -4.10 21.15
N GLU A 36 -6.82 -2.93 21.16
CA GLU A 36 -7.37 -2.32 19.96
C GLU A 36 -6.28 -2.12 18.89
N PHE A 37 -5.08 -1.70 19.29
CA PHE A 37 -3.92 -1.64 18.39
C PHE A 37 -3.69 -3.00 17.70
N ILE A 38 -3.55 -4.10 18.45
CA ILE A 38 -3.30 -5.41 17.83
C ILE A 38 -4.49 -5.93 17.00
N GLU A 39 -5.72 -5.75 17.48
CA GLU A 39 -6.91 -6.28 16.80
C GLU A 39 -7.26 -5.51 15.53
N CYS A 40 -7.13 -4.19 15.57
CA CYS A 40 -7.56 -3.33 14.51
C CYS A 40 -6.41 -2.93 13.60
N HIS A 41 -5.20 -2.71 14.12
CA HIS A 41 -4.10 -2.04 13.41
C HIS A 41 -2.96 -2.97 12.95
N CYS A 42 -2.99 -4.25 13.29
CA CYS A 42 -2.07 -5.24 12.74
C CYS A 42 -2.66 -5.96 11.52
N TYR A 43 -1.80 -6.22 10.54
CA TYR A 43 -2.06 -7.08 9.40
C TYR A 43 -1.01 -8.17 9.30
N VAL A 44 -1.44 -9.39 9.61
CA VAL A 44 -0.55 -10.55 9.68
C VAL A 44 0.55 -10.28 10.71
N ASP A 45 1.76 -9.97 10.27
CA ASP A 45 2.95 -9.70 11.07
C ASP A 45 3.29 -8.22 11.21
N ASP A 46 2.71 -7.33 10.39
CA ASP A 46 3.01 -5.90 10.40
C ASP A 46 1.98 -5.11 11.25
N GLY A 47 2.44 -4.16 12.05
CA GLY A 47 1.61 -3.28 12.88
C GLY A 47 1.65 -1.83 12.39
N LEU A 48 0.49 -1.19 12.23
CA LEU A 48 0.43 0.15 11.67
C LEU A 48 -0.64 1.04 12.30
N LYS A 49 -0.19 2.01 13.09
CA LYS A 49 -1.08 2.98 13.74
C LYS A 49 -0.47 4.37 13.73
N LEU A 50 -1.36 5.35 13.68
CA LEU A 50 -1.02 6.75 13.82
C LEU A 50 -1.37 7.19 15.23
N PHE A 51 -0.57 8.11 15.78
CA PHE A 51 -0.78 8.65 17.11
C PHE A 51 -0.81 10.18 17.08
N SER A 52 -1.59 10.75 17.99
CA SER A 52 -1.71 12.21 18.13
C SER A 52 -0.55 12.82 18.93
N SER A 53 0.10 12.00 19.75
CA SER A 53 1.25 12.37 20.58
C SER A 53 2.33 11.28 20.53
N THR A 54 3.59 11.69 20.64
CA THR A 54 4.74 10.77 20.76
C THR A 54 4.65 9.92 22.02
N ASP A 55 4.19 10.49 23.13
CA ASP A 55 4.10 9.80 24.42
C ASP A 55 3.03 8.71 24.38
N GLU A 56 1.89 9.00 23.73
CA GLU A 56 0.81 8.04 23.49
C GLU A 56 1.30 6.86 22.64
N ALA A 57 2.07 7.14 21.59
CA ALA A 57 2.66 6.11 20.73
C ALA A 57 3.59 5.19 21.53
N ILE A 58 4.53 5.77 22.27
CA ILE A 58 5.52 5.04 23.06
C ILE A 58 4.82 4.17 24.11
N ASP A 59 3.86 4.72 24.85
CA ASP A 59 3.12 4.00 25.89
C ASP A 59 2.32 2.81 25.33
N ILE A 60 1.55 3.02 24.24
CA ILE A 60 0.78 1.95 23.60
C ILE A 60 1.70 0.84 23.08
N LEU A 61 2.83 1.19 22.49
CA LEU A 61 3.79 0.23 21.96
C LEU A 61 4.46 -0.61 23.05
N PHE A 62 4.91 0.01 24.14
CA PHE A 62 5.47 -0.73 25.28
C PHE A 62 4.44 -1.68 25.89
N ARG A 63 3.19 -1.21 26.03
CA ARG A 63 2.10 -2.07 26.52
C ARG A 63 1.79 -3.20 25.55
N ALA A 64 1.80 -2.95 24.25
CA ALA A 64 1.63 -3.99 23.23
C ALA A 64 2.76 -5.02 23.25
N GLN A 65 4.02 -4.59 23.38
CA GLN A 65 5.18 -5.48 23.55
C GLN A 65 5.02 -6.37 24.78
N LYS A 66 4.67 -5.77 25.94
CA LYS A 66 4.46 -6.52 27.19
C LYS A 66 3.33 -7.53 27.07
N MET A 67 2.21 -7.14 26.48
CA MET A 67 1.03 -7.98 26.27
C MET A 67 1.36 -9.20 25.39
N LEU A 68 2.06 -8.99 24.28
CA LEU A 68 2.46 -10.06 23.38
C LEU A 68 3.58 -10.95 23.96
N ALA A 69 4.47 -10.38 24.77
CA ALA A 69 5.54 -11.11 25.45
C ALA A 69 5.02 -12.21 26.40
N GLN A 70 3.82 -12.03 27.00
CA GLN A 70 3.19 -13.07 27.83
C GLN A 70 2.88 -14.35 27.04
N CYS A 71 2.70 -14.22 25.72
CA CYS A 71 2.48 -15.33 24.79
C CYS A 71 3.75 -15.70 24.01
N ASN A 72 4.93 -15.25 24.45
CA ASN A 72 6.23 -15.41 23.76
C ASN A 72 6.24 -14.84 22.33
N ILE A 73 5.45 -13.80 22.06
CA ILE A 73 5.49 -13.07 20.79
C ILE A 73 6.27 -11.77 21.01
N ARG A 74 7.36 -11.59 20.26
CA ARG A 74 8.18 -10.37 20.29
C ARG A 74 7.71 -9.42 19.20
N LEU A 75 7.19 -8.26 19.58
CA LEU A 75 6.96 -7.14 18.68
C LEU A 75 8.25 -6.32 18.59
N HIS A 76 8.82 -6.24 17.39
CA HIS A 76 10.13 -5.64 17.11
C HIS A 76 10.09 -4.94 15.75
N LYS A 77 11.22 -4.38 15.30
CA LYS A 77 11.36 -3.59 14.06
C LYS A 77 10.54 -2.29 14.06
N VAL A 78 10.47 -1.64 15.21
CA VAL A 78 9.88 -0.31 15.36
C VAL A 78 10.57 0.69 14.44
N SER A 79 9.76 1.44 13.71
CA SER A 79 10.15 2.49 12.77
C SER A 79 9.14 3.63 12.82
N SER A 80 9.64 4.85 12.78
CA SER A 80 8.81 6.05 12.82
C SER A 80 9.50 7.21 12.12
N ASN A 81 8.69 8.12 11.59
CA ASN A 81 9.16 9.42 11.12
C ASN A 81 9.52 10.38 12.27
N CYS A 82 9.27 10.00 13.54
CA CYS A 82 9.62 10.78 14.71
C CYS A 82 10.83 10.18 15.46
N PRO A 83 11.96 10.91 15.60
CA PRO A 83 13.15 10.39 16.27
C PRO A 83 12.95 10.15 17.78
N ILE A 84 12.00 10.86 18.41
CA ILE A 84 11.67 10.67 19.83
C ILE A 84 11.16 9.24 20.05
N ILE A 85 10.32 8.75 19.14
CA ILE A 85 9.75 7.40 19.23
C ILE A 85 10.84 6.36 18.98
N THR A 86 11.65 6.53 17.94
CA THR A 86 12.76 5.62 17.63
C THR A 86 13.75 5.52 18.80
N ASN A 87 14.11 6.63 19.43
CA ASN A 87 15.06 6.65 20.55
C ASN A 87 14.50 6.05 21.85
N ALA A 88 13.19 5.82 21.93
CA ALA A 88 12.56 5.21 23.09
C ALA A 88 12.77 3.68 23.14
N PHE A 89 13.09 3.04 22.02
CA PHE A 89 13.24 1.58 21.93
C PHE A 89 14.71 1.14 21.85
N PRO A 90 15.05 -0.05 22.37
CA PRO A 90 16.40 -0.59 22.25
C PRO A 90 16.73 -0.89 20.78
N SER A 91 18.00 -0.79 20.42
CA SER A 91 18.48 -0.97 19.02
C SER A 91 18.11 -2.33 18.41
N GLU A 92 17.93 -3.36 19.24
CA GLU A 92 17.47 -4.69 18.83
C GLU A 92 16.02 -4.73 18.34
N ASP A 93 15.19 -3.83 18.85
CA ASP A 93 13.79 -3.71 18.49
C ASP A 93 13.57 -2.67 17.39
N LEU A 94 14.61 -1.97 16.92
CA LEU A 94 14.54 -1.06 15.78
C LEU A 94 14.72 -1.80 14.46
N ALA A 95 14.09 -1.29 13.40
CA ALA A 95 14.27 -1.83 12.05
C ALA A 95 15.76 -1.81 11.64
N THR A 96 16.23 -2.85 10.94
CA THR A 96 17.66 -3.07 10.63
C THR A 96 18.32 -1.92 9.89
N ASP A 97 17.56 -1.17 9.08
CA ASP A 97 18.05 0.01 8.34
C ASP A 97 18.21 1.27 9.23
N MET A 98 17.85 1.19 10.52
CA MET A 98 18.00 2.26 11.53
C MET A 98 19.19 2.01 12.48
N GLN A 99 19.86 0.84 12.39
CA GLN A 99 21.01 0.51 13.22
C GLN A 99 22.28 1.20 12.68
N GLY A 100 22.63 2.37 13.24
CA GLY A 100 23.83 3.14 12.87
C GLY A 100 23.54 4.54 12.30
N LEU A 101 22.57 5.24 12.91
CA LEU A 101 22.13 6.57 12.51
C LEU A 101 23.18 7.64 12.87
N ASP A 102 24.21 7.81 12.06
CA ASP A 102 24.94 9.07 11.98
C ASP A 102 24.15 9.98 11.02
N LEU A 103 23.60 11.08 11.53
CA LEU A 103 22.67 12.01 10.86
C LEU A 103 23.33 12.83 9.72
N GLY A 104 24.30 12.23 9.02
CA GLY A 104 25.06 12.81 7.92
C GLY A 104 25.20 11.93 6.68
N GLN A 105 24.54 10.76 6.62
CA GLN A 105 24.58 9.92 5.41
C GLN A 105 23.54 10.35 4.37
N THR A 106 23.96 10.40 3.10
CA THR A 106 23.23 10.90 1.92
C THR A 106 22.09 10.01 1.43
N THR A 107 21.69 8.99 2.19
CA THR A 107 20.61 8.05 1.83
C THR A 107 19.67 7.90 3.03
N PRO A 108 18.42 8.37 2.92
CA PRO A 108 17.47 8.32 4.05
C PRO A 108 17.06 6.89 4.37
N PRO A 109 16.75 6.58 5.64
CA PRO A 109 16.22 5.28 6.03
C PRO A 109 14.88 5.07 5.34
N MET A 110 14.78 4.02 4.53
CA MET A 110 13.59 3.77 3.73
C MET A 110 12.97 2.43 4.12
N GLU A 111 11.74 2.50 4.59
CA GLU A 111 10.99 1.34 4.99
C GLU A 111 10.14 0.81 3.85
N ARG A 112 10.02 -0.51 3.75
CA ARG A 112 9.16 -1.16 2.77
C ARG A 112 7.86 -1.56 3.45
N SER A 113 6.80 -0.80 3.20
CA SER A 113 5.45 -1.23 3.55
C SER A 113 4.70 -1.55 2.27
N LEU A 114 4.36 -2.83 2.09
CA LEU A 114 3.43 -3.27 1.05
C LEU A 114 3.83 -2.79 -0.37
N GLY A 115 5.10 -2.94 -0.74
CA GLY A 115 5.62 -2.67 -2.08
C GLY A 115 5.86 -1.20 -2.45
N LEU A 116 5.43 -0.25 -1.61
CA LEU A 116 5.84 1.16 -1.68
C LEU A 116 7.01 1.40 -0.72
N GLY A 117 7.99 2.20 -1.14
CA GLY A 117 9.03 2.69 -0.25
C GLY A 117 8.48 3.90 0.52
N TRP A 118 8.60 3.89 1.84
CA TRP A 118 8.29 5.04 2.68
C TRP A 118 9.59 5.66 3.17
N ASP A 119 9.85 6.88 2.74
CA ASP A 119 10.95 7.70 3.21
C ASP A 119 10.54 8.37 4.52
N LEU A 120 11.03 7.84 5.63
CA LEU A 120 10.69 8.31 6.98
C LEU A 120 11.16 9.74 7.23
N SER A 121 12.21 10.19 6.54
CA SER A 121 12.80 11.53 6.74
C SER A 121 11.98 12.64 6.10
N THR A 122 11.45 12.38 4.91
CA THR A 122 10.65 13.35 4.15
C THR A 122 9.15 13.12 4.26
N ASP A 123 8.74 12.00 4.86
CA ASP A 123 7.36 11.55 4.98
C ASP A 123 6.64 11.34 3.63
N LEU A 124 7.40 10.82 2.65
CA LEU A 124 6.95 10.62 1.27
C LEU A 124 6.94 9.13 0.91
N PHE A 125 5.92 8.70 0.17
CA PHE A 125 5.95 7.45 -0.55
C PHE A 125 6.69 7.61 -1.87
N LYS A 126 7.54 6.63 -2.16
CA LYS A 126 8.40 6.55 -3.35
C LYS A 126 8.32 5.16 -3.95
N PHE A 127 8.39 5.08 -5.28
CA PHE A 127 8.45 3.79 -5.98
C PHE A 127 9.89 3.29 -6.08
N GLN A 128 10.16 2.11 -5.53
CA GLN A 128 11.39 1.38 -5.82
C GLN A 128 11.22 0.50 -7.06
N VAL A 129 11.50 1.07 -8.24
CA VAL A 129 11.48 0.28 -9.46
C VAL A 129 12.84 -0.35 -9.71
N THR A 130 12.94 -1.67 -9.60
CA THR A 130 14.07 -2.42 -10.17
C THR A 130 13.65 -2.99 -11.51
N VAL A 131 14.21 -2.45 -12.60
CA VAL A 131 13.91 -2.92 -13.95
C VAL A 131 14.64 -4.25 -14.18
N ASN A 132 13.99 -5.34 -13.81
CA ASN A 132 14.52 -6.67 -13.98
C ASN A 132 14.70 -7.00 -15.47
N GLN A 133 15.88 -7.50 -15.83
CA GLN A 133 16.11 -8.05 -17.17
C GLN A 133 15.45 -9.43 -17.24
N LYS A 134 14.26 -9.48 -17.82
CA LYS A 134 13.54 -10.72 -18.13
C LYS A 134 13.59 -10.99 -19.64
N PRO A 135 13.59 -12.26 -20.07
CA PRO A 135 13.45 -12.61 -21.49
C PRO A 135 12.23 -11.96 -22.11
N PHE A 136 12.32 -11.58 -23.39
CA PHE A 136 11.19 -11.04 -24.15
C PHE A 136 10.24 -12.17 -24.59
N THR A 137 9.54 -12.72 -23.61
CA THR A 137 8.51 -13.77 -23.69
C THR A 137 7.24 -13.28 -22.99
N LYS A 138 6.07 -13.90 -23.22
CA LYS A 138 4.82 -13.51 -22.52
C LYS A 138 5.00 -13.55 -21.01
N ARG A 139 5.67 -14.59 -20.50
CA ARG A 139 5.98 -14.74 -19.08
C ARG A 139 6.90 -13.63 -18.56
N GLY A 140 7.93 -13.28 -19.34
CA GLY A 140 8.86 -12.22 -18.96
C GLY A 140 8.19 -10.84 -18.91
N VAL A 141 7.38 -10.53 -19.92
CA VAL A 141 6.58 -9.29 -19.98
C VAL A 141 5.63 -9.19 -18.79
N LEU A 142 4.82 -10.24 -18.53
CA LEU A 142 3.92 -10.31 -17.38
C LEU A 142 4.67 -10.15 -16.05
N SER A 143 5.84 -10.81 -15.92
CA SER A 143 6.67 -10.72 -14.71
C SER A 143 7.17 -9.30 -14.45
N VAL A 144 7.53 -8.54 -15.49
CA VAL A 144 7.98 -7.15 -15.34
C VAL A 144 6.80 -6.24 -14.99
N ILE A 145 5.64 -6.40 -15.64
CA ILE A 145 4.43 -5.62 -15.33
C ILE A 145 3.99 -5.82 -13.88
N ASN A 146 3.94 -7.07 -13.43
CA ASN A 146 3.51 -7.40 -12.06
C ASN A 146 4.57 -7.08 -11.00
N ASN A 147 5.79 -6.70 -11.38
CA ASN A 147 6.82 -6.25 -10.45
C ASN A 147 6.57 -4.80 -9.96
N VAL A 148 5.74 -4.03 -10.68
CA VAL A 148 5.30 -2.71 -10.24
C VAL A 148 4.15 -2.91 -9.27
N PHE A 149 4.44 -2.83 -7.97
CA PHE A 149 3.43 -2.95 -6.93
C PHE A 149 2.79 -1.58 -6.66
N ASP A 150 1.48 -1.50 -6.85
CA ASP A 150 0.70 -0.28 -6.68
C ASP A 150 -0.68 -0.61 -6.11
N SER A 151 -0.75 -0.64 -4.80
CA SER A 151 -1.93 -0.99 -3.99
C SER A 151 -2.96 0.13 -3.95
N LEU A 152 -2.54 1.39 -3.97
CA LEU A 152 -3.40 2.58 -3.92
C LEU A 152 -3.69 3.18 -5.30
N GLY A 153 -2.98 2.75 -6.33
CA GLY A 153 -3.27 3.12 -7.70
C GLY A 153 -2.62 4.40 -8.21
N PHE A 154 -1.49 4.81 -7.63
CA PHE A 154 -0.76 6.00 -8.06
C PHE A 154 -0.13 5.85 -9.44
N ALA A 155 0.34 4.65 -9.77
CA ALA A 155 1.02 4.31 -11.01
C ALA A 155 0.09 3.62 -12.02
N VAL A 156 -1.22 3.56 -11.75
CA VAL A 156 -2.24 2.97 -12.62
C VAL A 156 -2.13 3.42 -14.08
N PRO A 157 -1.95 4.72 -14.41
CA PRO A 157 -1.81 5.15 -15.80
C PRO A 157 -0.69 4.42 -16.54
N VAL A 158 0.46 4.22 -15.89
CA VAL A 158 1.61 3.52 -16.46
C VAL A 158 1.36 2.00 -16.52
N ILE A 159 0.78 1.42 -15.48
CA ILE A 159 0.54 -0.03 -15.40
C ILE A 159 -0.48 -0.49 -16.46
N VAL A 160 -1.51 0.33 -16.74
CA VAL A 160 -2.53 0.00 -17.74
C VAL A 160 -1.93 -0.12 -19.14
N GLU A 161 -1.01 0.77 -19.52
CA GLU A 161 -0.31 0.68 -20.81
C GLU A 161 0.50 -0.62 -20.94
N GLY A 162 1.20 -1.02 -19.87
CA GLY A 162 1.94 -2.29 -19.87
C GLY A 162 1.01 -3.49 -20.03
N ARG A 163 -0.13 -3.48 -19.33
CA ARG A 163 -1.16 -4.53 -19.48
C ARG A 163 -1.74 -4.55 -20.89
N ASP A 164 -1.92 -3.39 -21.52
CA ASP A 164 -2.42 -3.28 -22.89
C ASP A 164 -1.44 -3.93 -23.87
N ILE A 165 -0.14 -3.64 -23.74
CA ILE A 165 0.93 -4.30 -24.51
C ILE A 165 0.88 -5.82 -24.32
N LEU A 166 0.76 -6.30 -23.07
CA LEU A 166 0.64 -7.74 -22.80
C LEU A 166 -0.61 -8.36 -23.45
N ARG A 167 -1.74 -7.65 -23.44
CA ARG A 167 -2.98 -8.09 -24.09
C ARG A 167 -2.80 -8.23 -25.60
N ASP A 168 -2.15 -7.26 -26.23
CA ASP A 168 -1.84 -7.27 -27.66
C ASP A 168 -0.87 -8.38 -28.05
N ILE A 169 0.12 -8.66 -27.21
CA ILE A 169 1.05 -9.79 -27.41
C ILE A 169 0.32 -11.13 -27.21
N SER A 170 -0.68 -11.16 -26.34
CA SER A 170 -1.39 -12.39 -25.98
C SER A 170 -2.42 -12.82 -27.01
N THR A 171 -2.83 -11.95 -27.94
CA THR A 171 -3.71 -12.34 -29.06
C THR A 171 -3.02 -13.27 -30.05
N ASP A 172 -1.68 -13.27 -30.09
CA ASP A 172 -0.93 -14.20 -30.94
C ASP A 172 -0.93 -15.61 -30.31
N ILE A 173 -1.11 -16.64 -31.14
CA ILE A 173 -1.05 -18.05 -30.75
C ILE A 173 0.42 -18.43 -30.55
N CYS A 174 0.97 -18.02 -29.41
CA CYS A 174 2.35 -18.24 -29.03
C CYS A 174 2.42 -18.69 -27.57
N GLU A 175 3.25 -19.70 -27.30
CA GLU A 175 3.48 -20.23 -25.96
C GLU A 175 4.15 -19.22 -25.02
N TRP A 176 3.98 -19.41 -23.71
CA TRP A 176 4.38 -18.43 -22.69
C TRP A 176 5.87 -18.08 -22.66
N ASP A 177 6.72 -19.04 -23.02
CA ASP A 177 8.18 -18.96 -22.94
C ASP A 177 8.85 -18.83 -24.31
N THR A 178 8.07 -18.68 -25.37
CA THR A 178 8.57 -18.45 -26.73
C THR A 178 8.93 -16.98 -26.94
N LYS A 179 9.98 -16.72 -27.73
CA LYS A 179 10.40 -15.36 -28.09
C LYS A 179 9.30 -14.65 -28.87
N LEU A 180 9.00 -13.43 -28.45
CA LEU A 180 7.96 -12.62 -29.06
C LEU A 180 8.43 -11.94 -30.36
N PRO A 181 7.48 -11.58 -31.26
CA PRO A 181 7.77 -10.87 -32.50
C PRO A 181 8.53 -9.55 -32.30
N LYS A 182 9.49 -9.25 -33.18
CA LYS A 182 10.39 -8.09 -33.05
C LYS A 182 9.67 -6.74 -33.21
N ASP A 183 8.56 -6.69 -33.91
CA ASP A 183 7.72 -5.51 -34.10
C ASP A 183 7.16 -4.98 -32.77
N LYS A 184 6.90 -5.86 -31.80
CA LYS A 184 6.43 -5.47 -30.45
C LYS A 184 7.57 -5.08 -29.49
N LEU A 185 8.82 -5.39 -29.84
CA LEU A 185 9.97 -5.20 -28.95
C LEU A 185 10.21 -3.71 -28.67
N GLN A 186 10.08 -2.84 -29.67
CA GLN A 186 10.33 -1.41 -29.51
C GLN A 186 9.33 -0.79 -28.53
N GLN A 187 8.04 -1.05 -28.71
CA GLN A 187 6.98 -0.56 -27.82
C GLN A 187 7.17 -1.07 -26.39
N TRP A 188 7.48 -2.37 -26.24
CA TRP A 188 7.77 -2.96 -24.94
C TRP A 188 8.97 -2.30 -24.25
N GLN A 189 10.06 -2.09 -24.98
CA GLN A 189 11.28 -1.52 -24.43
C GLN A 189 11.07 -0.06 -24.00
N GLN A 190 10.33 0.73 -24.80
CA GLN A 190 9.95 2.10 -24.45
C GLN A 190 9.15 2.16 -23.15
N TRP A 191 8.14 1.31 -23.00
CA TRP A 191 7.35 1.23 -21.77
C TRP A 191 8.20 0.75 -20.58
N LYS A 192 9.02 -0.29 -20.77
CA LYS A 192 9.91 -0.79 -19.71
C LYS A 192 10.91 0.27 -19.25
N ASP A 193 11.45 1.05 -20.18
CA ASP A 193 12.39 2.13 -19.86
C ASP A 193 11.71 3.35 -19.23
N SER A 194 10.40 3.54 -19.44
CA SER A 194 9.65 4.61 -18.77
C SER A 194 9.44 4.34 -17.27
N LEU A 195 9.46 3.07 -16.85
CA LEU A 195 9.27 2.70 -15.43
C LEU A 195 10.31 3.33 -14.50
N LYS A 196 11.51 3.67 -15.00
CA LYS A 196 12.53 4.36 -14.18
C LYS A 196 12.07 5.73 -13.70
N TYR A 197 11.17 6.39 -14.43
CA TYR A 197 10.64 7.70 -14.05
C TYR A 197 9.67 7.62 -12.86
N LEU A 198 9.11 6.44 -12.55
CA LEU A 198 8.30 6.27 -11.34
C LEU A 198 9.11 6.51 -10.06
N GLN A 199 10.44 6.33 -10.10
CA GLN A 199 11.31 6.64 -8.95
C GLN A 199 11.33 8.13 -8.60
N GLN A 200 10.96 9.00 -9.55
CA GLN A 200 10.87 10.46 -9.35
C GLN A 200 9.51 10.88 -8.80
N LEU A 201 8.54 9.95 -8.75
CA LEU A 201 7.22 10.23 -8.21
C LEU A 201 7.28 10.22 -6.69
N GLU A 202 7.13 11.41 -6.11
CA GLU A 202 7.05 11.63 -4.68
C GLU A 202 5.60 11.90 -4.30
N ILE A 203 5.06 11.06 -3.43
CA ILE A 203 3.66 11.15 -2.99
C ILE A 203 3.65 11.46 -1.51
N PRO A 204 3.07 12.59 -1.07
CA PRO A 204 2.86 12.86 0.33
C PRO A 204 2.12 11.69 0.98
N ARG A 205 2.66 11.19 2.10
CA ARG A 205 1.96 10.15 2.85
C ARG A 205 0.61 10.68 3.28
N MET A 206 0.53 11.85 3.91
CA MET A 206 -0.76 12.44 4.30
C MET A 206 -1.61 12.86 3.09
N TYR A 207 -2.92 12.60 3.15
CA TYR A 207 -3.88 13.10 2.16
C TYR A 207 -3.90 14.62 2.09
N THR A 208 -3.95 15.25 3.26
CA THR A 208 -4.12 16.69 3.45
C THR A 208 -3.40 17.10 4.73
N SER A 209 -3.07 18.39 4.84
CA SER A 209 -2.54 18.98 6.07
C SER A 209 -3.65 19.21 7.12
N ILE A 210 -4.89 19.41 6.66
CA ILE A 210 -6.07 19.52 7.53
C ILE A 210 -6.32 18.17 8.24
N PRO A 211 -6.35 18.12 9.59
CA PRO A 211 -6.68 16.90 10.31
C PRO A 211 -8.14 16.49 10.11
N LEU A 212 -8.39 15.19 9.92
CA LEU A 212 -9.74 14.64 9.81
C LEU A 212 -10.63 14.98 11.01
N SER A 213 -10.09 15.08 12.22
CA SER A 213 -10.86 15.43 13.42
C SER A 213 -11.26 16.92 13.45
N ALA A 214 -10.49 17.79 12.79
CA ALA A 214 -10.70 19.23 12.78
C ALA A 214 -11.53 19.71 11.58
N ALA A 215 -11.61 18.92 10.51
CA ALA A 215 -12.38 19.24 9.31
C ALA A 215 -13.88 19.40 9.61
N LEU A 216 -14.46 20.53 9.17
CA LEU A 216 -15.88 20.82 9.24
C LEU A 216 -16.67 19.93 8.28
N THR A 217 -16.18 19.79 7.05
CA THR A 217 -16.79 18.93 6.02
C THR A 217 -15.77 17.94 5.48
N LYS A 218 -16.24 16.72 5.18
CA LYS A 218 -15.44 15.62 4.64
C LYS A 218 -16.18 15.04 3.45
N GLU A 219 -15.60 15.17 2.27
CA GLU A 219 -16.24 14.80 1.02
C GLU A 219 -15.34 13.80 0.28
N ILE A 220 -15.93 12.76 -0.30
CA ILE A 220 -15.23 11.87 -1.22
C ILE A 220 -15.77 12.14 -2.62
N HIS A 221 -14.91 12.64 -3.50
CA HIS A 221 -15.23 12.87 -4.89
C HIS A 221 -14.69 11.73 -5.73
N VAL A 222 -15.58 10.99 -6.39
CA VAL A 222 -15.20 9.88 -7.26
C VAL A 222 -15.46 10.29 -8.70
N PHE A 223 -14.42 10.20 -9.52
CA PHE A 223 -14.49 10.41 -10.96
C PHE A 223 -14.29 9.07 -11.65
N CYS A 224 -14.99 8.85 -12.75
CA CYS A 224 -14.87 7.64 -13.55
C CYS A 224 -14.89 7.99 -15.03
N ASP A 225 -14.07 7.29 -15.80
CA ASP A 225 -14.00 7.45 -17.24
C ASP A 225 -13.78 6.12 -17.96
N ALA A 226 -14.24 6.05 -19.20
CA ALA A 226 -14.25 4.85 -20.01
C ALA A 226 -13.74 5.12 -21.43
N SER A 227 -12.88 4.24 -21.91
CA SER A 227 -12.41 4.22 -23.29
C SER A 227 -12.53 2.82 -23.88
N THR A 228 -12.38 2.71 -25.19
CA THR A 228 -12.28 1.42 -25.88
C THR A 228 -11.10 0.58 -25.35
N LYS A 229 -10.05 1.22 -24.80
CA LYS A 229 -8.87 0.53 -24.28
C LYS A 229 -9.03 0.06 -22.85
N ALA A 230 -9.52 0.93 -21.98
CA ALA A 230 -9.62 0.71 -20.54
C ALA A 230 -10.75 1.52 -19.89
N VAL A 231 -11.20 1.03 -18.74
CA VAL A 231 -12.11 1.70 -17.81
C VAL A 231 -11.35 2.04 -16.53
N GLY A 232 -11.57 3.22 -15.95
CA GLY A 232 -10.86 3.65 -14.75
C GLY A 232 -11.70 4.55 -13.86
N ALA A 233 -11.45 4.47 -12.56
CA ALA A 233 -11.98 5.43 -11.61
C ALA A 233 -10.84 5.97 -10.73
N VAL A 234 -11.11 7.10 -10.10
CA VAL A 234 -10.23 7.74 -9.13
C VAL A 234 -11.08 8.43 -8.07
N ALA A 235 -10.64 8.32 -6.81
CA ALA A 235 -11.28 8.94 -5.67
C ALA A 235 -10.32 9.96 -5.03
N TYR A 236 -10.88 11.09 -4.63
CA TYR A 236 -10.20 12.15 -3.90
C TYR A 236 -10.95 12.44 -2.61
N LEU A 237 -10.21 12.69 -1.54
CA LEU A 237 -10.73 13.20 -0.28
C LEU A 237 -10.61 14.72 -0.29
N LYS A 238 -11.72 15.43 -0.09
CA LYS A 238 -11.73 16.87 0.13
C LYS A 238 -12.12 17.17 1.56
N LEU A 239 -11.26 17.90 2.26
CA LEU A 239 -11.50 18.38 3.62
C LEU A 239 -11.63 19.90 3.59
N THR A 240 -12.62 20.42 4.30
CA THR A 240 -12.78 21.86 4.51
C THR A 240 -12.75 22.14 6.00
N ASP A 241 -11.96 23.11 6.42
CA ASP A 241 -11.89 23.55 7.81
C ASP A 241 -13.02 24.54 8.18
N ARG A 242 -12.96 25.09 9.39
CA ARG A 242 -13.96 26.04 9.90
C ARG A 242 -13.81 27.44 9.31
N ASP A 243 -12.64 27.76 8.79
CA ASP A 243 -12.33 29.05 8.16
C ASP A 243 -12.69 29.04 6.66
N GLY A 244 -13.13 27.88 6.14
CA GLY A 244 -13.55 27.68 4.76
C GLY A 244 -12.41 27.27 3.82
N HIS A 245 -11.19 27.06 4.32
CA HIS A 245 -10.07 26.58 3.53
C HIS A 245 -10.26 25.09 3.22
N SER A 246 -10.06 24.73 1.95
CA SER A 246 -10.29 23.38 1.43
C SER A 246 -9.01 22.78 0.88
N GLU A 247 -8.72 21.54 1.24
CA GLU A 247 -7.62 20.74 0.70
C GLU A 247 -8.13 19.45 0.08
N VAL A 248 -7.43 18.97 -0.96
CA VAL A 248 -7.79 17.75 -1.68
C VAL A 248 -6.60 16.80 -1.71
N GLY A 249 -6.82 15.57 -1.27
CA GLY A 249 -5.85 14.48 -1.31
C GLY A 249 -6.29 13.34 -2.23
N PHE A 250 -5.34 12.74 -2.95
CA PHE A 250 -5.61 11.51 -3.71
C PHE A 250 -5.87 10.36 -2.75
N LEU A 251 -7.00 9.67 -2.92
CA LEU A 251 -7.39 8.55 -2.06
C LEU A 251 -7.04 7.21 -2.71
N LEU A 252 -7.59 6.94 -3.89
CA LEU A 252 -7.41 5.65 -4.57
C LEU A 252 -7.63 5.82 -6.07
N GLY A 253 -6.81 5.15 -6.88
CA GLY A 253 -7.00 5.00 -8.32
C GLY A 253 -7.11 3.52 -8.69
N LYS A 254 -7.91 3.18 -9.69
CA LYS A 254 -7.87 1.83 -10.26
C LYS A 254 -8.50 1.78 -11.63
N ALA A 255 -7.86 1.00 -12.49
CA ALA A 255 -8.30 0.80 -13.85
C ALA A 255 -8.21 -0.67 -14.25
N ARG A 256 -9.01 -1.02 -15.25
CA ARG A 256 -9.07 -2.34 -15.88
C ARG A 256 -9.08 -2.16 -17.39
N LEU A 257 -8.42 -3.07 -18.09
CA LEU A 257 -8.54 -3.13 -19.55
C LEU A 257 -9.98 -3.46 -19.92
N SER A 258 -10.47 -2.85 -21.00
CA SER A 258 -11.80 -3.10 -21.52
C SER A 258 -11.92 -4.57 -21.97
N PRO A 259 -13.07 -5.23 -21.73
CA PRO A 259 -13.25 -6.64 -22.06
C PRO A 259 -13.24 -6.85 -23.58
N LYS A 260 -12.88 -8.07 -24.00
CA LYS A 260 -13.04 -8.57 -25.39
C LYS A 260 -14.14 -9.64 -25.40
N PRO A 261 -15.04 -9.69 -26.41
CA PRO A 261 -15.14 -8.76 -27.53
C PRO A 261 -15.57 -7.36 -27.11
N ASP A 262 -15.30 -6.38 -27.97
CA ASP A 262 -15.57 -4.97 -27.69
C ASP A 262 -17.04 -4.75 -27.37
N ILE A 263 -17.29 -3.98 -26.32
CA ILE A 263 -18.62 -3.52 -25.92
C ILE A 263 -18.74 -2.01 -26.18
N THR A 264 -19.97 -1.51 -26.26
CA THR A 264 -20.23 -0.11 -26.56
C THR A 264 -19.70 0.82 -25.46
N ILE A 265 -19.30 2.05 -25.83
CA ILE A 265 -18.83 3.07 -24.89
C ILE A 265 -19.84 3.30 -23.73
N PRO A 266 -21.15 3.46 -23.96
CA PRO A 266 -22.11 3.62 -22.86
C PRO A 266 -22.12 2.45 -21.87
N ARG A 267 -21.85 1.22 -22.34
CA ARG A 267 -21.75 0.06 -21.46
C ARG A 267 -20.44 0.06 -20.66
N LEU A 268 -19.35 0.54 -21.25
CA LEU A 268 -18.08 0.74 -20.54
C LEU A 268 -18.20 1.84 -19.48
N GLU A 269 -18.86 2.96 -19.79
CA GLU A 269 -19.18 4.02 -18.82
C GLU A 269 -19.97 3.45 -17.65
N LEU A 270 -21.01 2.66 -17.91
CA LEU A 270 -21.78 1.97 -16.86
C LEU A 270 -20.90 1.03 -16.03
N CYS A 271 -20.05 0.21 -16.67
CA CYS A 271 -19.11 -0.66 -15.96
C CYS A 271 -18.14 0.14 -15.07
N THR A 272 -17.72 1.31 -15.53
CA THR A 272 -16.82 2.19 -14.78
C THR A 272 -17.53 2.83 -13.59
N ALA A 273 -18.78 3.27 -13.76
CA ALA A 273 -19.61 3.74 -12.67
C ALA A 273 -19.83 2.66 -11.61
N VAL A 274 -20.06 1.40 -12.02
CA VAL A 274 -20.15 0.26 -11.10
C VAL A 274 -18.81 0.03 -10.37
N LEU A 275 -17.68 0.16 -11.06
CA LEU A 275 -16.35 0.05 -10.45
C LEU A 275 -16.11 1.16 -9.40
N ALA A 276 -16.53 2.38 -9.69
CA ALA A 276 -16.46 3.54 -8.79
C ALA A 276 -17.37 3.37 -7.55
N VAL A 277 -18.64 3.04 -7.75
CA VAL A 277 -19.61 2.81 -6.66
C VAL A 277 -19.25 1.60 -5.81
N GLY A 278 -18.58 0.61 -6.40
CA GLY A 278 -18.02 -0.53 -5.69
C GLY A 278 -17.16 -0.09 -4.50
N TRP A 279 -16.35 0.97 -4.63
CA TRP A 279 -15.47 1.43 -3.53
C TRP A 279 -16.23 2.06 -2.36
N LEU A 280 -17.38 2.68 -2.65
CA LEU A 280 -18.23 3.31 -1.65
C LEU A 280 -19.12 2.30 -0.91
N SER A 281 -19.16 1.05 -1.38
CA SER A 281 -19.98 0.00 -0.79
C SER A 281 -19.25 -0.66 0.40
N PRO A 282 -19.95 -0.99 1.52
CA PRO A 282 -19.35 -1.69 2.68
C PRO A 282 -18.73 -3.06 2.34
N GLY A 283 -19.09 -3.63 1.19
CA GLY A 283 -18.50 -4.86 0.62
C GLY A 283 -17.29 -4.63 -0.29
N GLY A 284 -17.15 -3.44 -0.89
CA GLY A 284 -16.05 -3.13 -1.80
C GLY A 284 -14.86 -2.44 -1.15
N ALA A 285 -15.03 -1.83 0.03
CA ALA A 285 -13.92 -1.54 0.95
C ALA A 285 -13.14 -2.83 1.29
N ARG A 286 -13.85 -3.96 1.46
CA ARG A 286 -13.26 -5.31 1.64
C ARG A 286 -12.57 -5.87 0.38
N HIS A 287 -12.77 -5.23 -0.78
CA HIS A 287 -12.25 -5.64 -2.09
C HIS A 287 -11.23 -4.62 -2.66
N CYS A 288 -11.01 -3.50 -1.97
CA CYS A 288 -9.66 -2.99 -1.84
C CYS A 288 -8.87 -4.17 -1.25
N SER A 289 -7.75 -4.53 -1.85
CA SER A 289 -6.89 -5.53 -1.24
C SER A 289 -6.70 -5.11 0.23
N ARG A 290 -6.78 -6.02 1.22
CA ARG A 290 -6.66 -5.63 2.64
C ARG A 290 -5.39 -4.78 2.92
N THR A 291 -4.42 -4.86 2.01
CA THR A 291 -3.25 -3.98 1.84
C THR A 291 -3.55 -2.50 1.56
N GLY A 292 -4.57 -2.17 0.77
CA GLY A 292 -5.04 -0.80 0.57
C GLY A 292 -5.65 -0.19 1.84
N GLU A 293 -6.35 -0.97 2.67
CA GLU A 293 -6.88 -0.49 3.95
C GLU A 293 -5.78 -0.07 4.93
N LEU A 294 -4.62 -0.75 4.94
CA LEU A 294 -3.47 -0.39 5.76
C LEU A 294 -2.77 0.86 5.25
N LEU A 295 -2.59 0.97 3.94
CA LEU A 295 -1.99 2.15 3.35
C LEU A 295 -2.90 3.36 3.49
N HIS A 296 -4.23 3.21 3.37
CA HIS A 296 -5.17 4.28 3.70
C HIS A 296 -4.98 4.79 5.14
N ARG A 297 -4.64 3.90 6.07
CA ARG A 297 -4.33 4.26 7.46
C ARG A 297 -2.96 4.89 7.63
N LEU A 298 -1.99 4.64 6.75
CA LEU A 298 -0.76 5.43 6.71
C LEU A 298 -1.03 6.88 6.31
N GLN A 299 -2.11 7.20 5.61
CA GLN A 299 -2.22 8.49 4.92
C GLN A 299 -2.92 9.62 5.69
N SER A 300 -3.06 9.55 7.03
CA SER A 300 -3.85 10.54 7.78
C SER A 300 -3.15 11.37 8.89
N SER A 301 -1.90 11.07 9.31
CA SER A 301 -0.98 11.86 10.19
C SER A 301 0.18 11.01 10.73
N ALA A 302 1.15 11.53 11.50
CA ALA A 302 2.42 10.89 11.94
C ALA A 302 2.42 9.34 12.04
N GLY A 303 3.17 8.72 11.13
CA GLY A 303 3.18 7.28 10.91
C GLY A 303 4.09 6.55 11.89
N LEU A 304 3.59 5.41 12.39
CA LEU A 304 4.41 4.40 13.02
C LEU A 304 4.20 3.08 12.28
N HIS A 305 5.29 2.43 11.94
CA HIS A 305 5.32 1.11 11.36
C HIS A 305 6.11 0.18 12.31
N LEU A 306 5.68 -1.06 12.39
CA LEU A 306 6.26 -2.13 13.20
C LEU A 306 6.31 -3.39 12.37
#